data_AF-A0A9N9NS67-F1
#
_entry.id   AF-A0A9N9NS67-F1
#
_cell.length_a   1.000
_cell.length_b   1.000
_cell.length_c   1.000
_cell.angle_alpha   90.00
_cell.angle_beta   90.00
_cell.angle_gamma   90.00
#
_symmetry.space_group_name_H-M   'P 1'
#
loop_
_entity.id
_entity.type
_entity.pdbx_description
1 polymer ?
#
loop_
_entity_poly.entity_id
_entity_poly.type
_entity_poly.pdbx_seq_one_letter_code
_entity_poly.pdbx_strand_id
1 'polypeptide(L)'
;MLTTTASLTLTSVILLALVIIFNTVHDPLSASIGFSILGCAITWRLVPVLKDSFLKANLVGKDLNKLDKQIIPESMGVVCATVYLVCLFLFIPFPFMEWFT
;
A
#
# COMPACT_ATOMS: atom_id res chain seq x y z
N MET A 1 12.58 -10.69 -9.75
CA MET A 1 13.59 -9.61 -9.61
C MET A 1 12.90 -8.31 -9.98
N LEU A 2 12.82 -7.31 -9.08
CA LEU A 2 12.31 -5.99 -9.46
C LEU A 2 13.33 -5.40 -10.44
N THR A 3 12.89 -4.83 -11.57
CA THR A 3 13.81 -4.13 -12.47
C THR A 3 14.44 -2.96 -11.71
N THR A 4 15.73 -2.69 -11.94
CA THR A 4 16.46 -1.60 -11.27
C THR A 4 15.77 -0.25 -11.43
N THR A 5 15.09 -0.04 -12.55
CA THR A 5 14.24 1.14 -12.80
C THR A 5 13.02 1.19 -11.87
N ALA A 6 12.29 0.08 -11.71
CA ALA A 6 11.11 0.01 -10.84
C ALA A 6 11.47 0.12 -9.34
N SER A 7 12.65 -0.33 -8.92
CA SER A 7 13.13 -0.07 -7.55
C SER A 7 13.42 1.41 -7.33
N LEU A 8 14.06 2.08 -8.29
CA LEU A 8 14.38 3.50 -8.18
C LEU A 8 13.12 4.38 -8.16
N THR A 9 12.14 4.08 -9.02
CA THR A 9 10.86 4.81 -9.02
C THR A 9 10.07 4.58 -7.74
N LEU A 10 10.07 3.36 -7.19
CA LEU A 10 9.43 3.10 -5.91
C LEU A 10 10.08 3.89 -4.78
N THR A 11 11.42 3.92 -4.73
CA THR A 11 12.14 4.68 -3.70
C THR A 11 11.92 6.19 -3.81
N SER A 12 11.83 6.73 -5.03
CA SER A 12 11.57 8.17 -5.21
C SER A 12 10.14 8.56 -4.82
N VAL A 13 9.14 7.72 -5.10
CA VAL A 13 7.75 7.94 -4.68
C VAL A 13 7.62 7.90 -3.16
N ILE A 14 8.30 6.97 -2.49
CA ILE A 14 8.31 6.89 -1.02
C ILE A 14 8.96 8.15 -0.42
N LEU A 15 10.09 8.60 -0.98
CA LEU A 15 10.77 9.80 -0.51
C LEU A 15 9.92 11.05 -0.70
N LEU A 16 9.26 11.21 -1.87
CA LEU A 16 8.32 12.30 -2.12
C LEU A 16 7.18 12.32 -1.10
N ALA A 17 6.59 11.16 -0.81
CA ALA A 17 5.49 11.07 0.13
C ALA A 17 5.92 11.41 1.58
N LEU A 18 7.13 11.00 1.99
CA LEU A 18 7.71 11.42 3.27
C LEU A 18 7.93 12.94 3.31
N VAL A 19 8.48 13.54 2.25
CA VAL A 19 8.67 15.00 2.18
C VAL A 19 7.33 15.74 2.32
N ILE A 20 6.27 15.26 1.66
CA ILE A 20 4.93 15.85 1.79
C ILE A 20 4.44 15.77 3.24
N ILE A 21 4.58 14.61 3.89
CA ILE A 21 4.15 14.41 5.29
C ILE A 21 4.92 15.33 6.24
N PHE A 22 6.24 15.46 6.10
CA PHE A 22 7.06 16.32 6.97
C PHE A 22 6.85 17.82 6.71
N ASN A 23 6.55 18.22 5.48
CA ASN A 23 6.33 19.63 5.16
C ASN A 23 4.93 20.12 5.60
N THR A 24 3.95 19.21 5.66
CA THR A 24 2.53 19.57 5.87
C THR A 24 1.98 19.15 7.23
N VAL A 25 2.81 19.27 8.27
CA VAL A 25 2.48 18.96 9.68
C VAL A 25 1.24 19.74 10.17
N HIS A 26 0.96 20.92 9.60
CA HIS A 26 -0.14 21.78 10.04
C HIS A 26 -1.51 21.43 9.42
N ASP A 27 -1.57 20.80 8.23
CA ASP A 27 -2.83 20.55 7.51
C ASP A 27 -3.11 19.04 7.43
N PRO A 28 -4.10 18.51 8.16
CA PRO A 28 -4.41 17.07 8.16
C PRO A 28 -4.77 16.51 6.78
N LEU A 29 -5.39 17.33 5.92
CA LEU A 29 -5.74 16.93 4.55
C LEU A 29 -4.49 16.66 3.71
N SER A 30 -3.48 17.51 3.80
CA SER A 30 -2.22 17.37 3.08
C SER A 30 -1.45 16.13 3.54
N ALA A 31 -1.43 15.88 4.86
CA ALA A 31 -0.87 14.65 5.41
C ALA A 31 -1.59 13.40 4.86
N SER A 32 -2.93 13.43 4.74
CA SER A 32 -3.71 12.31 4.19
C SER A 32 -3.35 11.96 2.74
N ILE A 33 -2.99 12.96 1.93
CA ILE A 33 -2.52 12.77 0.55
C ILE A 33 -1.15 12.06 0.57
N GLY A 34 -0.24 12.50 1.44
CA GLY A 34 1.06 11.85 1.64
C GLY A 34 0.93 10.37 2.03
N PHE A 35 0.08 10.06 3.02
CA PHE A 35 -0.20 8.67 3.42
C PHE A 35 -0.87 7.85 2.32
N SER A 36 -1.72 8.45 1.49
CA SER A 36 -2.35 7.76 0.36
C SER A 36 -1.33 7.37 -0.72
N ILE A 37 -0.36 8.24 -1.02
CA ILE A 37 0.73 7.95 -1.95
C ILE A 37 1.62 6.82 -1.39
N LEU A 38 1.96 6.88 -0.09
CA LEU A 38 2.70 5.80 0.59
C LEU A 38 1.94 4.47 0.54
N GLY A 39 0.66 4.47 0.90
CA GLY A 39 -0.18 3.28 0.90
C GLY A 39 -0.28 2.64 -0.49
N CYS A 40 -0.38 3.47 -1.54
CA CYS A 40 -0.37 3.01 -2.93
C CYS A 40 0.96 2.33 -3.29
N ALA A 41 2.09 2.98 -3.00
CA ALA A 41 3.42 2.43 -3.27
C ALA A 41 3.67 1.09 -2.55
N ILE A 42 3.27 1.01 -1.28
CA ILE A 42 3.40 -0.20 -0.45
C ILE A 42 2.52 -1.32 -1.01
N THR A 43 1.26 -1.03 -1.31
CA THR A 43 0.30 -2.02 -1.83
C THR A 43 0.75 -2.58 -3.17
N TRP A 44 1.22 -1.71 -4.08
CA TRP A 44 1.75 -2.11 -5.38
C TRP A 44 2.91 -3.11 -5.25
N ARG A 45 3.75 -2.95 -4.21
CA ARG A 45 4.87 -3.84 -3.95
C ARG A 45 4.44 -5.13 -3.24
N LEU A 46 3.53 -5.06 -2.28
CA LEU A 46 3.14 -6.20 -1.45
C LEU A 46 2.27 -7.21 -2.19
N VAL A 47 1.34 -6.77 -3.04
CA VAL A 47 0.43 -7.66 -3.79
C VAL A 47 1.19 -8.77 -4.56
N PRO A 48 2.17 -8.46 -5.44
CA PRO A 48 2.90 -9.50 -6.17
C PRO A 48 3.88 -10.30 -5.31
N VAL A 49 4.32 -9.78 -4.17
CA VAL A 49 5.23 -10.48 -3.25
C VAL A 49 4.47 -11.51 -2.42
N LEU A 50 3.27 -11.15 -1.96
CA LEU A 50 2.46 -12.00 -1.11
C LEU A 50 1.69 -13.07 -1.89
N LYS A 51 1.52 -12.91 -3.21
CA LYS A 51 0.80 -13.88 -4.06
C LYS A 51 1.19 -15.34 -3.77
N ASP A 52 2.49 -15.62 -3.62
CA ASP A 52 3.01 -16.99 -3.43
C ASP A 52 2.64 -17.56 -2.06
N SER A 53 2.43 -16.69 -1.06
CA SER A 53 1.97 -17.09 0.28
C SER A 53 0.48 -17.46 0.28
N PHE A 54 -0.35 -16.72 -0.46
CA PHE A 54 -1.78 -17.03 -0.64
C PHE A 54 -1.97 -18.33 -1.42
N LEU A 55 -1.16 -18.55 -2.45
CA LEU A 55 -1.09 -19.81 -3.19
C LEU A 55 -0.77 -21.00 -2.27
N LYS A 56 0.23 -20.86 -1.37
CA LYS A 56 0.59 -21.89 -0.38
C LYS A 56 -0.50 -22.12 0.67
N ALA A 57 -1.25 -21.10 1.04
CA ALA A 57 -2.35 -21.19 1.99
C ALA A 57 -3.64 -21.81 1.40
N ASN A 58 -3.63 -22.27 0.14
CA ASN A 58 -4.81 -22.72 -0.61
C ASN A 58 -5.91 -21.67 -0.72
N LEU A 59 -5.57 -20.38 -0.58
CA LEU A 59 -6.46 -19.26 -0.86
C LEU A 59 -6.37 -18.94 -2.35
N VAL A 60 -6.96 -19.81 -3.16
CA VAL A 60 -6.84 -19.78 -4.62
C VAL A 60 -8.18 -19.99 -5.29
N GLY A 61 -8.32 -19.42 -6.49
CA GLY A 61 -9.52 -19.46 -7.31
C GLY A 61 -9.16 -19.62 -8.77
N LYS A 62 -10.14 -20.02 -9.57
CA LYS A 62 -10.01 -20.13 -11.02
C LYS A 62 -10.89 -19.07 -11.66
N ASP A 63 -10.37 -18.40 -12.68
CA ASP A 63 -11.16 -17.51 -13.51
C ASP A 63 -12.12 -18.33 -14.37
N LEU A 64 -13.39 -18.43 -13.95
CA LEU A 64 -14.42 -19.26 -14.59
C LEU A 64 -14.77 -18.77 -16.00
N ASN A 65 -14.49 -17.50 -16.29
CA ASN A 65 -14.79 -16.87 -17.58
C ASN A 65 -13.67 -17.06 -18.61
N LYS A 66 -12.57 -17.75 -18.25
CA LYS A 66 -11.43 -18.01 -19.14
C LYS A 66 -11.24 -19.51 -19.37
N LEU A 67 -10.91 -19.86 -20.62
CA LEU A 67 -10.66 -21.26 -21.03
C LEU A 67 -9.43 -21.86 -20.34
N ASP A 68 -8.42 -21.04 -20.07
CA ASP A 68 -7.12 -21.44 -19.50
C ASP A 68 -7.21 -21.89 -18.03
N LYS A 69 -8.32 -21.57 -17.33
CA LYS A 69 -8.61 -21.98 -15.93
C LYS A 69 -7.41 -21.89 -14.98
N GLN A 70 -6.53 -20.90 -15.20
CA GLN A 70 -5.33 -20.68 -14.41
C GLN A 70 -5.69 -20.42 -12.94
N ILE A 71 -4.83 -20.90 -12.03
CA ILE A 71 -4.99 -20.73 -10.60
C ILE A 71 -4.45 -19.34 -10.22
N ILE A 72 -5.29 -18.52 -9.58
CA ILE A 72 -4.98 -17.14 -9.18
C ILE A 72 -5.13 -17.05 -7.66
N PRO A 73 -4.27 -16.29 -6.96
CA PRO A 73 -4.46 -16.02 -5.53
C PRO A 73 -5.77 -15.25 -5.29
N GLU A 74 -6.56 -15.73 -4.33
CA GLU A 74 -7.80 -15.10 -3.91
C GLU A 74 -7.60 -14.25 -2.65
N SER A 75 -8.60 -13.40 -2.36
CA SER A 75 -8.62 -12.57 -1.14
C SER A 75 -7.48 -11.56 -1.00
N MET A 76 -6.84 -11.14 -2.11
CA MET A 76 -5.78 -10.13 -2.10
C MET A 76 -6.21 -8.76 -1.53
N GLY A 77 -7.52 -8.50 -1.45
CA GLY A 77 -8.07 -7.33 -0.78
C GLY A 77 -7.67 -7.21 0.70
N VAL A 78 -7.34 -8.32 1.37
CA VAL A 78 -6.84 -8.29 2.77
C VAL A 78 -5.50 -7.57 2.88
N VAL A 79 -4.65 -7.67 1.86
CA VAL A 79 -3.36 -6.96 1.81
C VAL A 79 -3.61 -5.45 1.73
N CYS A 80 -4.48 -5.03 0.82
CA CYS A 80 -4.87 -3.63 0.66
C CYS A 80 -5.49 -3.06 1.95
N ALA A 81 -6.40 -3.82 2.58
CA ALA A 81 -7.06 -3.41 3.82
C ALA A 81 -6.07 -3.28 4.98
N THR A 82 -5.12 -4.20 5.10
CA THR A 82 -4.08 -4.14 6.15
C THR A 82 -3.20 -2.91 5.98
N VAL A 83 -2.75 -2.62 4.76
CA VAL A 83 -1.97 -1.40 4.48
C VAL A 83 -2.78 -0.14 4.80
N TYR A 84 -4.05 -0.09 4.42
CA TYR A 84 -4.93 1.02 4.72
C TYR A 84 -5.09 1.26 6.23
N LEU A 85 -5.33 0.20 7.01
CA LEU A 85 -5.44 0.31 8.47
C LEU A 85 -4.14 0.79 9.13
N VAL A 86 -2.99 0.29 8.67
CA VAL A 86 -1.68 0.75 9.16
C VAL A 86 -1.49 2.24 8.84
N CYS A 87 -1.81 2.68 7.62
CA CYS A 87 -1.77 4.09 7.25
C CYS A 87 -2.68 4.94 8.13
N LEU A 88 -3.91 4.48 8.41
CA LEU A 88 -4.82 5.19 9.30
C LEU A 88 -4.28 5.28 10.74
N PHE A 89 -3.73 4.20 11.29
CA PHE A 89 -3.14 4.24 12.63
C PHE A 89 -1.98 5.22 12.75
N LEU A 90 -1.17 5.34 11.70
CA LEU A 90 -0.10 6.34 11.63
C LEU A 90 -0.62 7.76 11.38
N PHE A 91 -1.81 7.91 10.78
CA PHE A 91 -2.45 9.19 10.51
C PHE A 91 -3.19 9.77 11.73
N ILE A 92 -3.65 8.93 12.68
CA ILE A 92 -4.34 9.35 13.91
C ILE A 92 -3.71 10.58 14.59
N PRO A 93 -2.39 10.68 14.83
CA PRO A 93 -1.83 11.84 15.53
C PRO A 93 -1.99 13.17 14.78
N PHE A 94 -2.08 13.18 13.45
CA PHE A 94 -2.03 14.40 12.64
C PHE A 94 -3.20 15.36 12.92
N PRO A 95 -4.47 14.92 12.91
CA PRO A 95 -5.60 15.76 13.31
C PRO A 95 -5.54 16.30 14.75
N PHE A 96 -4.79 15.64 15.65
CA PHE A 96 -4.70 16.04 17.06
C PHE A 96 -3.45 16.87 17.38
N MET A 97 -2.55 17.12 16.42
CA MET A 97 -1.32 17.88 16.70
C MET A 97 -1.60 19.34 17.09
N GLU A 98 -2.68 19.93 16.57
CA GLU A 98 -3.16 21.27 17.00
C GLU A 98 -3.59 21.33 18.47
N TRP A 99 -3.98 20.20 19.08
CA TRP A 99 -4.33 20.15 20.49
C TRP A 99 -3.11 20.01 21.42
N PHE A 100 -1.97 19.56 20.89
CA PHE A 100 -0.74 19.34 21.64
C PHE A 100 0.30 20.46 21.46
N THR A 101 0.04 21.44 20.58
CA THR A 101 0.91 22.59 20.29
C THR A 101 0.25 23.88 20.71
#